data_AF-A0A1E7GD74-F1
#
_entry.id   AF-A0A1E7GD74-F1
#
_cell.length_a   1.000
_cell.length_b   1.000
_cell.length_c   1.000
_cell.angle_alpha   90.00
_cell.angle_beta   90.00
_cell.angle_gamma   90.00
#
_symmetry.space_group_name_H-M   'P 1'
#
loop_
_entity.id
_entity.type
_entity.pdbx_description
1 polymer ?
#
loop_
_entity_poly.entity_id
_entity_poly.type
_entity_poly.pdbx_seq_one_letter_code
_entity_poly.pdbx_strand_id
1 'polypeptide(L)'
;MPYPVAHVLFFVFCISAAAVYAIIRSIFRRELSLRDSIQILLLLSIGSLSALLPDVPAIYNLIVNGGSGHCWIGPVPTHSFLFSFSAFMYGTLAGLIAYGKFSKAIYLGIFAEAAFLSHLLLDDAHEGSCTYLYPIYNKSISVFSLMNVSFYENGLFNYLIKSFLSVFFFCFVIMMALFALNQLGFEFKYRSKK
;
A
#
# COMPACT_ATOMS: atom_id res chain seq x y z
N MET A 1 -3.50 -1.61 20.41
CA MET A 1 -2.69 -2.13 19.29
C MET A 1 -3.29 -3.43 18.80
N PRO A 2 -3.94 -3.41 17.63
CA PRO A 2 -3.86 -4.52 16.69
C PRO A 2 -3.48 -3.96 15.30
N TYR A 3 -2.53 -4.43 14.49
CA TYR A 3 -1.47 -5.43 14.56
C TYR A 3 -0.51 -4.99 13.44
N PRO A 4 0.70 -4.48 13.71
CA PRO A 4 1.70 -4.22 12.67
C PRO A 4 1.96 -5.46 11.82
N VAL A 5 1.86 -6.64 12.45
CA VAL A 5 2.01 -7.94 11.80
C VAL A 5 0.91 -8.20 10.76
N ALA A 6 -0.34 -7.81 10.98
CA ALA A 6 -1.42 -8.03 10.01
C ALA A 6 -1.26 -7.11 8.78
N HIS A 7 -0.87 -5.84 9.00
CA HIS A 7 -0.56 -4.89 7.95
C HIS A 7 0.66 -5.31 7.15
N VAL A 8 1.73 -5.73 7.83
CA VAL A 8 2.92 -6.30 7.20
C VAL A 8 2.59 -7.60 6.47
N LEU A 9 1.75 -8.48 7.02
CA LEU A 9 1.36 -9.75 6.39
C LEU A 9 0.47 -9.55 5.17
N PHE A 10 -0.44 -8.60 5.18
CA PHE A 10 -1.28 -8.27 4.03
C PHE A 10 -0.51 -7.49 2.97
N PHE A 11 0.36 -6.56 3.36
CA PHE A 11 1.33 -5.96 2.47
C PHE A 11 2.21 -7.05 1.84
N VAL A 12 2.70 -7.99 2.66
CA VAL A 12 3.38 -9.20 2.20
C VAL A 12 2.43 -10.01 1.31
N PHE A 13 1.14 -10.12 1.56
CA PHE A 13 0.24 -10.91 0.71
C PHE A 13 -0.01 -10.24 -0.65
N CYS A 14 -0.29 -8.93 -0.69
CA CYS A 14 -0.62 -8.18 -1.91
C CYS A 14 0.61 -7.79 -2.73
N ILE A 15 1.69 -7.36 -2.09
CA ILE A 15 2.95 -7.00 -2.78
C ILE A 15 3.87 -8.21 -2.90
N SER A 16 3.91 -9.12 -1.92
CA SER A 16 4.58 -10.41 -2.14
C SER A 16 3.75 -11.35 -2.99
N ALA A 17 2.54 -11.07 -3.46
CA ALA A 17 2.04 -11.80 -4.63
C ALA A 17 2.98 -11.61 -5.83
N ALA A 18 3.55 -10.40 -5.99
CA ALA A 18 4.56 -10.13 -7.00
C ALA A 18 5.95 -10.65 -6.62
N ALA A 19 6.35 -10.56 -5.34
CA ALA A 19 7.61 -11.14 -4.89
C ALA A 19 7.58 -12.68 -4.91
N VAL A 20 6.48 -13.32 -4.50
CA VAL A 20 6.17 -14.75 -4.64
C VAL A 20 6.12 -15.11 -6.11
N TYR A 21 5.47 -14.32 -6.97
CA TYR A 21 5.52 -14.56 -8.42
C TYR A 21 6.96 -14.50 -8.97
N ALA A 22 7.75 -13.50 -8.57
CA ALA A 22 9.14 -13.34 -9.00
C ALA A 22 10.05 -14.47 -8.46
N ILE A 23 9.86 -14.86 -7.19
CA ILE A 23 10.55 -15.96 -6.51
C ILE A 23 10.18 -17.29 -7.15
N ILE A 24 8.89 -17.58 -7.32
CA ILE A 24 8.39 -18.79 -8.01
C ILE A 24 8.96 -18.84 -9.42
N ARG A 25 8.88 -17.74 -10.19
CA ARG A 25 9.43 -17.67 -11.55
C ARG A 25 10.95 -17.90 -11.57
N SER A 26 11.69 -17.36 -10.61
CA SER A 26 13.13 -17.54 -10.51
C SER A 26 13.52 -18.97 -10.10
N ILE A 27 12.79 -19.58 -9.15
CA ILE A 27 12.93 -21.00 -8.77
C ILE A 27 12.67 -21.89 -9.99
N PHE A 28 11.61 -21.62 -10.76
CA PHE A 28 11.30 -22.36 -11.98
C PHE A 28 12.30 -22.16 -13.12
N ARG A 29 13.08 -21.07 -13.11
CA ARG A 29 14.11 -20.78 -14.12
C ARG A 29 15.55 -21.12 -13.67
N ARG A 30 15.78 -21.47 -12.39
CA ARG A 30 17.12 -21.72 -11.80
C ARG A 30 18.15 -20.59 -11.99
N GLU A 31 17.68 -19.39 -12.28
CA GLU A 31 18.50 -18.21 -12.54
C GLU A 31 18.08 -17.12 -11.55
N LEU A 32 18.64 -17.13 -10.35
CA LEU A 32 18.53 -16.03 -9.40
C LEU A 32 19.82 -15.23 -9.58
N SER A 33 19.80 -14.25 -10.50
CA SER A 33 20.96 -13.38 -10.67
C SER A 33 21.04 -12.39 -9.51
N LEU A 34 22.24 -11.99 -9.09
CA LEU A 34 22.44 -10.94 -8.08
C LEU A 34 21.66 -9.66 -8.42
N ARG A 35 21.50 -9.38 -9.72
CA ARG A 35 20.74 -8.24 -10.23
C ARG A 35 19.25 -8.35 -9.90
N ASP A 36 18.67 -9.54 -10.01
CA ASP A 36 17.26 -9.78 -9.68
C ASP A 36 17.03 -9.66 -8.17
N SER A 37 17.97 -10.15 -7.35
CA SER A 37 17.92 -10.00 -5.89
C SER A 37 17.93 -8.53 -5.45
N ILE A 38 18.78 -7.70 -6.07
CA ILE A 38 18.86 -6.26 -5.77
C ILE A 38 17.54 -5.56 -6.14
N GLN A 39 16.93 -5.93 -7.27
CA GLN A 39 15.63 -5.36 -7.67
C GLN A 39 14.50 -5.75 -6.71
N ILE A 40 14.47 -7.01 -6.28
CA ILE A 40 13.50 -7.47 -5.27
C ILE A 40 13.72 -6.73 -3.94
N LEU A 41 14.97 -6.57 -3.50
CA LEU A 41 15.30 -5.84 -2.28
C LEU A 41 14.88 -4.37 -2.37
N LEU A 42 15.08 -3.73 -3.52
CA LEU A 42 14.61 -2.36 -3.77
C LEU A 42 13.09 -2.28 -3.66
N LEU A 43 12.35 -3.15 -4.33
CA LEU A 43 10.88 -3.17 -4.25
C LEU A 43 10.39 -3.41 -2.82
N LEU A 44 11.01 -4.37 -2.11
CA LEU A 44 10.66 -4.66 -0.73
C LEU A 44 10.90 -3.43 0.16
N SER A 45 12.04 -2.75 -0.02
CA SER A 45 12.39 -1.56 0.75
C SER A 45 11.41 -0.41 0.48
N ILE A 46 11.17 -0.10 -0.80
CA ILE A 46 10.28 1.00 -1.20
C ILE A 46 8.85 0.73 -0.76
N GLY A 47 8.34 -0.47 -1.03
CA GLY A 47 6.98 -0.80 -0.65
C GLY A 47 6.80 -0.84 0.87
N SER A 48 7.75 -1.41 1.63
CA SER A 48 7.64 -1.47 3.09
C SER A 48 7.70 -0.08 3.72
N LEU A 49 8.64 0.77 3.30
CA LEU A 49 8.73 2.14 3.81
C LEU A 49 7.50 2.96 3.45
N SER A 50 7.00 2.82 2.21
CA SER A 50 5.81 3.55 1.77
C SER A 50 4.54 3.09 2.47
N ALA A 51 4.42 1.79 2.76
CA ALA A 51 3.32 1.24 3.55
C ALA A 51 3.39 1.63 5.04
N LEU A 52 4.55 2.04 5.56
CA LEU A 52 4.71 2.51 6.94
C LEU A 52 4.55 4.03 7.08
N LEU A 53 4.54 4.78 5.97
CA LEU A 53 4.36 6.24 6.00
C LEU A 53 3.05 6.68 6.69
N PRO A 54 1.89 6.02 6.53
CA PRO A 54 0.68 6.37 7.26
C PRO A 54 0.86 6.34 8.80
N ASP A 55 1.74 5.47 9.30
CA ASP A 55 1.98 5.25 10.73
C ASP A 55 3.00 6.19 11.38
N VAL A 56 3.76 6.96 10.59
CA VAL A 56 4.79 7.88 11.12
C VAL A 56 4.25 8.80 12.23
N PRO A 57 3.05 9.39 12.11
CA PRO A 57 2.47 10.18 13.18
C PRO A 57 2.07 9.39 14.43
N ALA A 58 1.66 8.13 14.29
CA ALA A 58 1.34 7.28 15.43
C ALA A 58 2.61 6.96 16.23
N ILE A 59 3.73 6.72 15.53
CA ILE A 59 5.05 6.59 16.15
C ILE A 59 5.45 7.88 16.85
N TYR A 60 5.26 9.03 16.20
CA TYR A 60 5.53 10.34 16.82
C TYR A 60 4.70 10.53 18.10
N ASN A 61 3.39 10.24 18.06
CA ASN A 61 2.52 10.36 19.22
C ASN A 61 2.96 9.48 20.39
N LEU A 62 3.39 8.25 20.09
CA LEU A 62 3.93 7.33 21.08
C LEU A 62 5.20 7.87 21.74
N ILE A 63 6.13 8.39 20.94
CA ILE A 63 7.43 8.89 21.44
C ILE A 63 7.26 10.20 22.22
N VAL A 64 6.45 11.14 21.71
CA VAL A 64 6.37 12.50 22.25
C VAL A 64 5.31 12.65 23.32
N ASN A 65 4.13 12.04 23.13
CA ASN A 65 2.99 12.21 24.03
C ASN A 65 2.71 10.98 24.90
N GLY A 66 3.45 9.88 24.71
CA GLY A 66 3.20 8.61 25.40
C GLY A 66 1.85 7.96 25.06
N GLY A 67 1.17 8.45 24.03
CA GLY A 67 -0.16 7.99 23.64
C GLY A 67 -0.08 6.76 22.73
N SER A 68 -0.87 5.73 23.03
CA SER A 68 -1.01 4.54 22.18
C SER A 68 -2.15 4.65 21.17
N GLY A 69 -2.73 5.84 21.01
CA GLY A 69 -3.79 6.10 20.05
C GLY A 69 -3.25 5.98 18.64
N HIS A 70 -3.74 4.99 17.89
CA HIS A 70 -3.54 4.88 16.46
C HIS A 70 -4.35 5.99 15.79
N CYS A 71 -3.83 6.65 14.75
CA CYS A 71 -4.53 7.69 14.01
C CYS A 71 -4.72 9.04 14.75
N TRP A 72 -4.11 9.26 15.92
CA TRP A 72 -4.27 10.51 16.68
C TRP A 72 -2.96 11.03 17.29
N ILE A 73 -2.73 12.35 17.22
CA ILE A 73 -1.77 13.11 18.04
C ILE A 73 -2.61 14.03 18.93
N GLY A 74 -2.82 13.64 20.19
CA GLY A 74 -3.80 14.31 21.05
C GLY A 74 -5.21 14.28 20.41
N PRO A 75 -5.90 15.42 20.20
CA PRO A 75 -7.20 15.48 19.54
C PRO A 75 -7.11 15.56 18.00
N VAL A 76 -5.91 15.51 17.42
CA VAL A 76 -5.70 15.73 15.99
C VAL A 76 -5.56 14.39 15.27
N PRO A 77 -6.38 14.10 14.24
CA PRO A 77 -6.24 12.89 13.46
C PRO A 77 -4.90 12.88 12.71
N THR A 78 -4.36 11.72 12.34
CA THR A 78 -2.99 11.67 11.82
C THR A 78 -2.80 11.04 10.45
N HIS A 79 -3.78 10.34 9.91
CA HIS A 79 -3.64 9.77 8.58
C HIS A 79 -3.69 10.88 7.55
N SER A 80 -2.56 11.24 6.94
CA SER A 80 -2.52 12.37 6.01
C SER A 80 -2.34 11.93 4.58
N PHE A 81 -3.22 12.41 3.67
CA PHE A 81 -2.97 12.34 2.23
C PHE A 81 -1.68 13.05 1.81
N LEU A 82 -1.12 13.95 2.65
CA LEU A 82 0.20 14.53 2.42
C LEU A 82 1.28 13.42 2.33
N PHE A 83 1.10 12.31 3.04
CA PHE A 83 2.00 11.17 2.95
C PHE A 83 1.80 10.32 1.69
N SER A 84 0.63 10.37 1.03
CA SER A 84 0.42 9.74 -0.29
C SER A 84 1.31 10.42 -1.33
N PHE A 85 1.21 11.75 -1.49
CA PHE A 85 2.12 12.46 -2.40
C PHE A 85 3.59 12.24 -2.04
N SER A 86 3.92 12.19 -0.74
CA SER A 86 5.28 11.89 -0.28
C SER A 86 5.73 10.48 -0.63
N ALA A 87 4.85 9.48 -0.55
CA ALA A 87 5.12 8.09 -0.95
C ALA A 87 5.41 8.00 -2.45
N PHE A 88 4.57 8.61 -3.29
CA PHE A 88 4.80 8.67 -4.73
C PHE A 88 6.12 9.36 -5.07
N MET A 89 6.42 10.51 -4.45
CA MET A 89 7.66 11.25 -4.68
C MET A 89 8.89 10.47 -4.20
N TYR A 90 8.79 9.79 -3.05
CA TYR A 90 9.84 8.91 -2.53
C TYR A 90 10.15 7.76 -3.49
N GLY A 91 9.13 7.03 -3.93
CA GLY A 91 9.30 5.94 -4.90
C GLY A 91 9.86 6.45 -6.24
N THR A 92 9.41 7.61 -6.70
CA THR A 92 9.91 8.24 -7.93
C THR A 92 11.38 8.63 -7.79
N LEU A 93 11.79 9.26 -6.69
CA LEU A 93 13.18 9.64 -6.45
C LEU A 93 14.08 8.41 -6.37
N ALA A 94 13.67 7.39 -5.62
CA ALA A 94 14.40 6.12 -5.55
C ALA A 94 14.53 5.47 -6.95
N GLY A 95 13.48 5.55 -7.76
CA GLY A 95 13.46 5.01 -9.11
C GLY A 95 14.37 5.78 -10.07
N LEU A 96 14.48 7.11 -9.90
CA LEU A 96 15.44 7.93 -10.63
C LEU A 96 16.87 7.50 -10.30
N ILE A 97 17.18 7.30 -9.02
CA ILE A 97 18.50 6.85 -8.55
C ILE A 97 18.81 5.42 -9.06
N ALA A 98 17.84 4.51 -8.95
CA ALA A 98 18.06 3.10 -9.27
C ALA A 98 18.08 2.78 -10.78
N TYR A 99 17.26 3.47 -11.58
CA TYR A 99 17.10 3.16 -13.01
C TYR A 99 17.67 4.21 -13.96
N GLY A 100 17.90 5.45 -13.50
CA GLY A 100 18.36 6.56 -14.34
C GLY A 100 17.38 6.96 -15.44
N LYS A 101 16.13 6.47 -15.39
CA LYS A 101 15.08 6.69 -16.41
C LYS A 101 13.81 7.18 -15.76
N PHE A 102 13.36 8.38 -16.16
CA PHE A 102 12.16 9.01 -15.62
C PHE A 102 10.90 8.13 -15.80
N SER A 103 10.77 7.45 -16.94
CA SER A 103 9.64 6.54 -17.19
C SER A 103 9.58 5.40 -16.16
N LYS A 104 10.70 4.74 -15.86
CA LYS A 104 10.76 3.70 -14.82
C LYS A 104 10.58 4.26 -13.42
N ALA A 105 11.09 5.47 -13.18
CA ALA A 105 10.96 6.14 -11.90
C ALA A 105 9.49 6.39 -11.53
N ILE A 106 8.69 6.91 -12.47
CA ILE A 106 7.25 7.10 -12.26
C ILE A 106 6.58 5.78 -11.84
N TYR A 107 6.91 4.67 -12.49
CA TYR A 107 6.31 3.37 -12.14
C TYR A 107 6.73 2.89 -10.75
N LEU A 108 7.95 3.18 -10.30
CA LEU A 108 8.33 2.91 -8.91
C LEU A 108 7.59 3.83 -7.92
N GLY A 109 7.28 5.06 -8.33
CA GLY A 109 6.37 5.95 -7.61
C GLY A 109 4.95 5.41 -7.51
N ILE A 110 4.37 4.92 -8.62
CA ILE A 110 3.04 4.28 -8.63
C ILE A 110 3.01 3.03 -7.74
N PHE A 111 4.10 2.26 -7.72
CA PHE A 111 4.25 1.11 -6.83
C PHE A 111 4.30 1.53 -5.35
N ALA A 112 5.06 2.58 -5.02
CA ALA A 112 5.11 3.16 -3.68
C ALA A 112 3.73 3.70 -3.23
N GLU A 113 3.00 4.35 -4.13
CA GLU A 113 1.64 4.82 -3.90
C GLU A 113 0.68 3.65 -3.64
N ALA A 114 0.76 2.58 -4.46
CA ALA A 114 -0.07 1.39 -4.25
C ALA A 114 0.22 0.75 -2.88
N ALA A 115 1.48 0.73 -2.43
CA ALA A 115 1.85 0.27 -1.10
C ALA A 115 1.22 1.15 0.00
N PHE A 116 1.32 2.48 -0.13
CA PHE A 116 0.71 3.43 0.79
C PHE A 116 -0.82 3.25 0.86
N LEU A 117 -1.50 3.19 -0.30
CA LEU A 117 -2.95 2.99 -0.39
C LEU A 117 -3.38 1.62 0.16
N SER A 118 -2.56 0.58 0.01
CA SER A 118 -2.88 -0.74 0.57
C SER A 118 -2.95 -0.73 2.09
N HIS A 119 -2.12 0.09 2.75
CA HIS A 119 -2.19 0.29 4.20
C HIS A 119 -3.48 1.03 4.58
N LEU A 120 -3.76 2.15 3.93
CA LEU A 120 -4.98 2.93 4.20
C LEU A 120 -6.27 2.11 3.97
N LEU A 121 -6.25 1.26 2.96
CA LEU A 121 -7.36 0.39 2.62
C LEU A 121 -7.61 -0.66 3.70
N LEU A 122 -6.55 -1.18 4.33
CA LEU A 122 -6.69 -2.07 5.49
C LEU A 122 -7.22 -1.38 6.73
N ASP A 123 -6.70 -0.19 7.01
CA ASP A 123 -7.15 0.64 8.13
C ASP A 123 -8.64 0.92 8.04
N ASP A 124 -9.10 1.36 6.85
CA ASP A 124 -10.51 1.61 6.57
C ASP A 124 -11.35 0.31 6.55
N ALA A 125 -10.77 -0.85 6.25
CA ALA A 125 -11.47 -2.15 6.35
C ALA A 125 -11.65 -2.62 7.80
N HIS A 126 -10.72 -2.28 8.70
CA HIS A 126 -10.70 -2.79 10.06
C HIS A 126 -11.44 -1.89 11.05
N GLU A 127 -11.16 -0.59 11.05
CA GLU A 127 -11.74 0.37 12.00
C GLU A 127 -12.93 1.13 11.41
N GLY A 128 -13.04 1.14 10.08
CA GLY A 128 -14.20 1.65 9.36
C GLY A 128 -14.48 3.14 9.46
N SER A 129 -13.54 3.90 10.03
CA SER A 129 -13.52 5.35 10.03
C SER A 129 -12.18 5.86 10.60
N CYS A 130 -11.05 5.48 9.98
CA CYS A 130 -9.80 6.13 10.34
C CYS A 130 -9.91 7.61 10.00
N THR A 131 -9.57 8.47 10.95
CA THR A 131 -9.71 9.91 10.78
C THR A 131 -8.50 10.43 10.03
N TYR A 132 -8.72 10.96 8.83
CA TYR A 132 -7.64 11.52 8.01
C TYR A 132 -7.47 13.02 8.26
N LEU A 133 -6.23 13.46 8.53
CA LEU A 133 -5.87 14.87 8.58
C LEU A 133 -5.71 15.43 7.18
N TYR A 134 -6.62 16.32 6.81
CA TYR A 134 -6.48 17.14 5.64
C TYR A 134 -6.01 18.54 6.07
N PRO A 135 -4.98 19.14 5.45
CA PRO A 135 -4.45 20.44 5.86
C PRO A 135 -5.48 21.59 5.83
N ILE A 136 -6.63 21.40 5.18
CA ILE A 136 -7.73 22.38 5.10
C ILE A 136 -9.09 21.84 5.59
N TYR A 137 -9.14 20.67 6.24
CA TYR A 137 -10.40 20.08 6.72
C TYR A 137 -10.23 19.45 8.10
N ASN A 138 -11.15 19.77 9.02
CA ASN A 138 -11.05 19.47 10.44
C ASN A 138 -12.01 18.37 10.92
N LYS A 139 -12.76 17.72 10.03
CA LYS A 139 -13.61 16.57 10.39
C LYS A 139 -12.98 15.26 9.94
N SER A 140 -13.43 14.16 10.52
CA SER A 140 -13.11 12.81 10.06
C SER A 140 -13.52 12.64 8.60
N ILE A 141 -12.55 12.35 7.75
CA ILE A 141 -12.75 11.77 6.42
C ILE A 141 -12.36 10.31 6.54
N SER A 142 -12.88 9.42 5.70
CA SER A 142 -12.30 8.10 5.42
C SER A 142 -12.09 8.00 3.91
N VAL A 143 -10.91 7.54 3.48
CA VAL A 143 -10.55 7.45 2.06
C VAL A 143 -11.37 6.38 1.37
N PHE A 144 -11.51 5.25 2.06
CA PHE A 144 -12.32 4.13 1.61
C PHE A 144 -13.50 3.91 2.55
N SER A 145 -14.32 4.96 2.74
CA SER A 145 -15.47 5.01 3.66
C SER A 145 -16.51 3.89 3.51
N LEU A 146 -16.45 3.11 2.43
CA LEU A 146 -17.36 2.01 2.12
C LEU A 146 -16.73 0.63 2.40
N MET A 147 -15.52 0.59 2.97
CA MET A 147 -14.80 -0.63 3.36
C MET A 147 -15.32 -1.26 4.64
N ASN A 148 -15.95 -0.47 5.53
CA ASN A 148 -16.62 -1.02 6.71
C ASN A 148 -17.98 -1.61 6.31
N VAL A 149 -17.95 -2.90 5.99
CA VAL A 149 -19.15 -3.62 5.55
C VAL A 149 -19.75 -4.38 6.74
N SER A 150 -20.64 -3.73 7.48
CA SER A 150 -21.47 -4.38 8.50
C SER A 150 -22.86 -4.72 7.93
N PHE A 151 -23.26 -6.00 8.00
CA PHE A 151 -24.61 -6.44 7.60
C PHE A 151 -25.69 -5.86 8.54
N TYR A 152 -25.33 -5.68 9.81
CA TYR A 152 -26.26 -5.36 10.90
C TYR A 152 -26.84 -3.93 10.84
N GLU A 153 -26.20 -3.01 10.11
CA GLU A 153 -26.54 -1.58 10.18
C GLU A 153 -27.20 -1.01 8.91
N ASN A 154 -27.18 -1.74 7.79
CA ASN A 154 -27.35 -1.10 6.47
C ASN A 154 -28.42 -1.72 5.56
N GLY A 155 -28.97 -2.90 5.89
CA GLY A 155 -29.90 -3.64 5.01
C GLY A 155 -29.19 -4.27 3.79
N LEU A 156 -29.87 -5.23 3.13
CA LEU A 156 -29.27 -6.09 2.09
C LEU A 156 -28.67 -5.30 0.91
N PHE A 157 -29.42 -4.33 0.38
CA PHE A 157 -29.00 -3.60 -0.84
C PHE A 157 -27.76 -2.73 -0.60
N ASN A 158 -27.70 -2.00 0.52
CA ASN A 158 -26.56 -1.18 0.88
C ASN A 158 -25.34 -2.05 1.25
N TYR A 159 -25.56 -3.18 1.91
CA TYR A 159 -24.51 -4.18 2.17
C TYR A 159 -23.88 -4.68 0.86
N LEU A 160 -24.69 -5.04 -0.14
CA LEU A 160 -24.19 -5.52 -1.45
C LEU A 160 -23.39 -4.44 -2.19
N ILE A 161 -23.87 -3.19 -2.19
CA ILE A 161 -23.15 -2.07 -2.82
C ILE A 161 -21.81 -1.81 -2.13
N LYS A 162 -21.79 -1.73 -0.79
CA LYS A 162 -20.56 -1.54 -0.01
C LYS A 162 -19.58 -2.69 -0.21
N SER A 163 -20.06 -3.94 -0.24
CA SER A 163 -19.23 -5.12 -0.53
C SER A 163 -18.59 -5.05 -1.93
N PHE A 164 -19.38 -4.69 -2.95
CA PHE A 164 -18.87 -4.54 -4.32
C PHE A 164 -17.80 -3.45 -4.41
N LEU A 165 -18.05 -2.30 -3.79
CA LEU A 165 -17.11 -1.18 -3.79
C LEU A 165 -15.84 -1.51 -2.99
N SER A 166 -15.95 -2.25 -1.88
CA SER A 166 -14.81 -2.74 -1.13
C SER A 166 -13.91 -3.63 -2.00
N VAL A 167 -14.48 -4.63 -2.68
CA VAL A 167 -13.75 -5.50 -3.60
C VAL A 167 -13.13 -4.69 -4.74
N PHE A 168 -13.86 -3.72 -5.29
CA PHE A 168 -13.36 -2.83 -6.32
C PHE A 168 -12.11 -2.05 -5.86
N PHE A 169 -12.09 -1.52 -4.65
CA PHE A 169 -10.92 -0.83 -4.11
C PHE A 169 -9.71 -1.76 -3.96
N PHE A 170 -9.89 -2.97 -3.42
CA PHE A 170 -8.81 -3.98 -3.38
C PHE A 170 -8.26 -4.27 -4.77
N CYS A 171 -9.14 -4.55 -5.73
CA CYS A 171 -8.77 -4.83 -7.12
C CYS A 171 -8.01 -3.66 -7.75
N PHE A 172 -8.45 -2.42 -7.52
CA PHE A 172 -7.81 -1.22 -8.06
C PHE A 172 -6.37 -1.06 -7.54
N VAL A 173 -6.17 -1.17 -6.22
CA VAL A 173 -4.84 -1.05 -5.61
C VAL A 173 -3.91 -2.18 -6.08
N ILE A 174 -4.42 -3.41 -6.18
CA ILE A 174 -3.67 -4.55 -6.72
C ILE A 174 -3.30 -4.29 -8.18
N MET A 175 -4.23 -3.82 -9.01
CA MET A 175 -3.96 -3.52 -10.42
C MET A 175 -2.91 -2.43 -10.59
N MET A 176 -2.92 -1.38 -9.76
CA MET A 176 -1.87 -0.36 -9.78
C MET A 176 -0.48 -0.96 -9.53
N ALA A 177 -0.36 -1.81 -8.50
CA ALA A 177 0.89 -2.48 -8.18
C ALA A 177 1.35 -3.40 -9.34
N LEU A 178 0.45 -4.25 -9.85
CA LEU A 178 0.76 -5.17 -10.96
C LEU A 178 1.15 -4.42 -12.24
N PHE A 179 0.44 -3.33 -12.55
CA PHE A 179 0.76 -2.49 -13.70
C PHE A 179 2.15 -1.86 -13.57
N ALA A 180 2.47 -1.28 -12.41
CA ALA A 180 3.79 -0.73 -12.14
C ALA A 180 4.90 -1.78 -12.28
N LEU A 181 4.70 -2.96 -11.70
CA LEU A 181 5.66 -4.07 -11.77
C LEU A 181 5.90 -4.56 -13.18
N ASN A 182 4.83 -4.69 -13.99
CA ASN A 182 4.95 -5.05 -15.39
C ASN A 182 5.83 -4.05 -16.16
N GLN A 183 5.65 -2.75 -15.90
CA GLN A 183 6.43 -1.68 -16.55
C GLN A 183 7.89 -1.61 -16.05
N LEU A 184 8.15 -2.04 -14.82
CA LEU A 184 9.50 -2.18 -14.28
C LEU A 184 10.28 -3.36 -14.90
N GLY A 185 9.58 -4.27 -15.57
CA GLY A 185 10.15 -5.44 -16.26
C GLY A 185 9.88 -6.76 -15.55
N PHE A 186 9.04 -6.78 -14.51
CA PHE A 186 8.51 -8.00 -13.90
C PHE A 186 7.39 -8.54 -14.80
N GLU A 187 7.74 -8.93 -16.03
CA GLU A 187 6.75 -9.37 -17.02
C GLU A 187 6.00 -10.62 -16.54
N PHE A 188 4.66 -10.53 -16.49
CA PHE A 188 3.74 -11.67 -16.35
C PHE A 188 3.60 -12.50 -17.63
N LYS A 189 4.65 -12.57 -18.47
CA LYS A 189 4.59 -13.34 -19.71
C LYS A 189 4.61 -14.83 -19.41
N TYR A 190 3.46 -15.47 -19.58
CA TYR A 190 3.36 -16.90 -19.84
C TYR A 190 4.15 -17.14 -21.14
N ARG A 191 5.42 -17.53 -21.03
CA ARG A 191 6.17 -18.03 -22.19
C ARG A 191 5.49 -19.35 -22.55
N SER A 192 4.57 -19.33 -23.52
CA SER A 192 4.28 -20.52 -24.28
C SER A 192 5.62 -20.97 -24.86
N LYS A 193 6.15 -22.09 -24.35
CA LYS A 193 7.32 -22.74 -24.94
C LYS A 193 6.94 -23.05 -26.39
N LYS A 194 7.62 -22.41 -27.34
CA LYS A 194 7.77 -22.97 -28.68
C LYS A 194 8.83 -24.06 -28.61
#